data_AF-A0A496U9E5-F1
#
_entry.id   AF-A0A496U9E5-F1
#
_cell.length_a   1.000
_cell.length_b   1.000
_cell.length_c   1.000
_cell.angle_alpha   90.00
_cell.angle_beta   90.00
_cell.angle_gamma   90.00
#
_symmetry.space_group_name_H-M   'P 1'
#
loop_
_entity.id
_entity.type
_entity.pdbx_description
1 polymer ?
#
loop_
_entity_poly.entity_id
_entity_poly.type
_entity_poly.pdbx_seq_one_letter_code
_entity_poly.pdbx_strand_id
1 'polypeptide(L)' 'MSKTVTLRLDDNNYAQFRKLAKEDNRPLSNFIETAALRYIEEHGFVDEYEMAEISENKELNLSIANGLRDAKLRQGKFV' A
#
# COMPACT_ATOMS: atom_id res chain seq x y z
N MET A 1 -25.95 -3.65 8.91
CA MET A 1 -26.24 -5.01 8.38
C MET A 1 -25.02 -5.48 7.60
N SER A 2 -24.48 -6.67 7.87
CA SER A 2 -23.42 -7.25 7.05
C SER A 2 -24.00 -7.72 5.71
N LYS A 3 -23.22 -7.57 4.64
CA LYS A 3 -23.52 -8.13 3.31
C LYS A 3 -22.46 -9.19 3.02
N THR A 4 -22.86 -10.26 2.33
CA THR A 4 -21.95 -11.36 1.98
C THR A 4 -21.52 -11.21 0.53
N VAL A 5 -20.21 -11.26 0.29
CA VAL A 5 -19.62 -11.33 -1.05
C VAL A 5 -19.26 -12.79 -1.34
N THR A 6 -19.70 -13.30 -2.49
CA THR A 6 -19.33 -14.65 -2.97
C THR A 6 -18.37 -14.49 -4.13
N LEU A 7 -17.19 -15.12 -4.05
CA LEU A 7 -16.15 -15.06 -5.06
C LEU A 7 -15.82 -16.46 -5.56
N ARG A 8 -15.77 -16.64 -6.89
CA ARG A 8 -15.26 -17.87 -7.50
C ARG A 8 -13.77 -17.69 -7.77
N LEU A 9 -12.96 -18.62 -7.27
CA LEU A 9 -11.53 -18.69 -7.49
C LEU A 9 -11.19 -20.06 -8.08
N ASP A 10 -10.16 -20.11 -8.91
CA ASP A 10 -9.48 -21.37 -9.19
C ASP A 10 -8.65 -21.82 -7.97
N ASP A 11 -8.25 -23.09 -7.98
CA ASP A 11 -7.56 -23.72 -6.86
C ASP A 11 -6.20 -23.07 -6.56
N ASN A 12 -5.48 -22.61 -7.60
CA ASN A 12 -4.17 -22.00 -7.44
C ASN A 12 -4.28 -20.66 -6.71
N ASN A 13 -5.19 -19.80 -7.15
CA ASN A 13 -5.44 -18.50 -6.54
C ASN A 13 -5.99 -18.67 -5.11
N TYR A 14 -6.90 -19.62 -4.89
CA TYR A 14 -7.40 -19.92 -3.56
C TYR A 14 -6.27 -20.35 -2.61
N ALA A 15 -5.41 -21.28 -3.04
CA ALA A 15 -4.30 -21.77 -2.24
C ALA A 15 -3.30 -20.65 -1.91
N GLN A 16 -3.00 -19.78 -2.88
CA GLN A 16 -2.13 -18.63 -2.68
C GLN A 16 -2.71 -17.65 -1.65
N PHE A 17 -3.98 -17.25 -1.79
CA PHE A 17 -4.61 -16.34 -0.85
C PHE A 17 -4.69 -16.96 0.56
N ARG A 18 -4.98 -18.26 0.64
CA ARG A 18 -5.04 -18.96 1.93
C ARG A 18 -3.69 -19.04 2.61
N LYS A 19 -2.60 -19.24 1.85
CA LYS A 19 -1.24 -19.25 2.36
C LYS A 19 -0.86 -17.88 2.92
N LEU A 20 -1.05 -16.82 2.14
CA LEU A 20 -0.71 -15.46 2.54
C LEU A 20 -1.53 -15.00 3.76
N ALA A 21 -2.84 -15.27 3.76
CA ALA A 21 -3.68 -14.96 4.92
C ALA A 21 -3.20 -15.66 6.20
N LYS A 22 -2.69 -16.89 6.09
CA LYS A 22 -2.13 -17.64 7.22
C LYS A 22 -0.79 -17.04 7.69
N GLU A 23 0.08 -16.65 6.78
CA GLU A 23 1.34 -15.96 7.10
C GLU A 23 1.08 -14.61 7.81
N ASP A 24 0.02 -13.91 7.39
CA ASP A 24 -0.45 -12.67 8.00
C ASP A 24 -1.28 -12.86 9.29
N ASN A 25 -1.43 -14.10 9.78
CA ASN A 25 -2.21 -14.48 10.96
C ASN A 25 -3.65 -13.92 10.97
N ARG A 26 -4.34 -13.94 9.83
CA ARG A 26 -5.72 -13.42 9.71
C ARG A 26 -6.65 -14.35 8.89
N PRO A 27 -7.97 -14.26 9.09
CA PRO A 27 -8.93 -14.99 8.26
C PRO A 27 -8.85 -14.57 6.79
N LEU A 28 -9.15 -15.51 5.88
CA LEU A 28 -9.13 -15.27 4.43
C LEU A 28 -10.06 -14.12 4.01
N SER A 29 -11.24 -14.01 4.62
CA SER A 29 -12.18 -12.91 4.34
C SER A 29 -11.60 -11.55 4.69
N ASN A 30 -10.98 -11.42 5.87
CA ASN A 30 -10.35 -10.18 6.30
C ASN A 30 -9.11 -9.84 5.46
N PHE A 31 -8.34 -10.84 5.04
CA PHE A 31 -7.22 -10.64 4.11
C PHE A 31 -7.70 -10.03 2.78
N ILE A 32 -8.74 -10.62 2.16
CA ILE A 32 -9.29 -10.15 0.89
C ILE A 32 -9.91 -8.74 1.05
N GLU A 33 -10.68 -8.52 2.10
CA GLU A 33 -11.28 -7.21 2.41
C GLU A 33 -10.20 -6.14 2.56
N THR A 34 -9.17 -6.41 3.36
CA THR A 34 -8.06 -5.47 3.58
C THR A 34 -7.31 -5.17 2.29
N ALA A 35 -7.03 -6.20 1.48
CA ALA A 35 -6.35 -6.02 0.20
C ALA A 35 -7.19 -5.18 -0.78
N ALA A 36 -8.50 -5.41 -0.83
CA ALA A 36 -9.41 -4.64 -1.68
C ALA A 36 -9.51 -3.18 -1.24
N LEU A 37 -9.61 -2.92 0.07
CA LEU A 37 -9.63 -1.55 0.61
C LEU A 37 -8.32 -0.83 0.30
N ARG A 38 -7.17 -1.46 0.56
CA ARG A 38 -5.86 -0.88 0.23
C ARG A 38 -5.72 -0.60 -1.26
N TYR A 39 -6.17 -1.50 -2.12
CA TYR A 39 -6.15 -1.25 -3.56
C TYR A 39 -6.99 -0.02 -3.93
N ILE A 40 -8.18 0.14 -3.34
CA ILE A 40 -9.03 1.31 -3.56
C ILE A 40 -8.40 2.57 -3.00
N GLU A 41 -7.74 2.54 -1.84
CA GLU A 41 -7.02 3.69 -1.27
C GLU A 41 -5.77 4.07 -2.06
N GLU A 42 -5.08 3.09 -2.65
CA GLU A 42 -3.89 3.35 -3.47
C GLU A 42 -4.26 3.89 -4.87
N HIS A 43 -5.43 3.55 -5.39
CA HIS A 43 -5.87 3.91 -6.75
C HIS A 43 -6.98 4.97 -6.79
N GLY A 44 -7.71 5.14 -5.70
CA GLY A 44 -8.64 6.24 -5.47
C GLY A 44 -7.97 7.21 -4.51
N PHE A 45 -8.09 8.51 -4.78
CA PHE A 45 -7.44 9.61 -4.03
C PHE A 45 -6.01 9.93 -4.42
N VAL A 46 -5.76 10.00 -5.74
CA VAL A 46 -4.83 11.02 -6.23
C VAL A 46 -5.69 12.23 -6.57
N ASP A 47 -5.91 13.14 -5.61
CA ASP A 47 -6.51 14.43 -5.92
C ASP A 47 -5.51 15.21 -6.78
N GLU A 48 -5.92 15.57 -8.00
CA GLU A 48 -5.09 16.32 -8.94
C GLU A 48 -4.59 17.64 -8.33
N TYR A 49 -5.38 18.26 -7.44
CA TYR A 49 -5.00 19.49 -6.75
C TYR A 49 -3.95 19.23 -5.65
N GLU A 50 -4.10 18.18 -4.84
CA GLU A 50 -3.10 17.82 -3.84
C GLU A 50 -1.77 17.41 -4.50
N MET A 51 -1.82 16.68 -5.62
CA MET A 51 -0.62 16.33 -6.37
C MET A 51 0.04 17.54 -7.05
N ALA A 52 -0.76 18.48 -7.54
CA ALA A 52 -0.24 19.74 -8.06
C ALA A 52 0.47 20.53 -6.94
N GLU A 53 -0.13 20.62 -5.75
CA GLU A 53 0.47 21.28 -4.59
C GLU A 53 1.79 20.62 -4.16
N ILE A 54 1.84 19.28 -4.08
CA ILE A 54 3.07 18.53 -3.79
C ILE A 54 4.13 18.80 -4.87
N SER A 55 3.74 18.82 -6.14
CA SER A 55 4.66 19.05 -7.27
C SER A 55 5.22 20.47 -7.28
N GLU A 56 4.42 21.46 -6.88
CA GLU A 56 4.82 22.86 -6.81
C GLU A 56 5.60 23.20 -5.54
N ASN A 57 5.50 22.39 -4.49
CA ASN A 57 6.21 22.59 -3.23
C ASN A 57 7.72 22.31 -3.37
N LYS A 58 8.49 23.36 -3.70
CA LYS A 58 9.93 23.28 -3.91
C LYS A 58 10.71 22.82 -2.68
N GLU A 59 10.31 23.25 -1.50
CA GLU A 59 11.00 22.93 -0.24
C GLU A 59 10.87 21.45 0.09
N LEU A 60 9.64 20.92 -0.01
CA LEU A 60 9.34 19.51 0.18
C LEU A 60 10.13 18.64 -0.81
N ASN A 61 10.08 18.97 -2.10
CA ASN A 61 10.79 18.21 -3.13
C ASN A 61 12.32 18.23 -2.94
N LEU A 62 12.88 19.38 -2.53
CA LEU A 62 14.30 19.49 -2.20
C LEU A 62 14.66 18.60 -1.00
N SER A 63 13.84 18.63 0.05
CA SER A 63 14.02 17.80 1.25
C SER A 63 13.98 16.30 0.91
N ILE A 64 13.00 15.87 0.10
CA ILE A 64 12.89 14.47 -0.36
C ILE A 64 14.12 14.06 -1.16
N ALA A 65 14.58 14.89 -2.11
CA ALA A 65 15.76 14.61 -2.91
C ALA A 65 17.04 14.48 -2.05
N ASN A 66 17.19 15.36 -1.07
CA ASN A 66 18.30 15.30 -0.11
C ASN A 66 18.24 14.03 0.74
N GLY A 67 17.08 13.71 1.31
CA GLY A 67 16.89 12.49 2.09
C GLY A 67 17.20 11.21 1.30
N LEU A 68 16.81 11.18 0.01
CA LEU A 68 17.14 10.06 -0.88
C LEU A 68 18.65 9.94 -1.13
N ARG A 69 19.35 11.07 -1.25
CA ARG A 69 20.81 11.13 -1.39
C ARG A 69 21.49 10.61 -0.12
N ASP A 70 21.04 11.06 1.04
CA ASP A 70 21.61 10.72 2.33
C ASP A 70 21.43 9.22 2.63
N ALA A 71 20.26 8.66 2.31
CA ALA A 71 19.99 7.23 2.40
C ALA A 71 20.94 6.40 1.50
N LYS A 72 21.16 6.83 0.24
CA LYS A 72 22.13 6.19 -0.67
C LYS A 72 23.56 6.24 -0.13
N LEU A 73 23.93 7.36 0.49
CA LEU A 73 25.23 7.55 1.13
C LEU A 73 25.34 6.88 2.50
N ARG A 74 24.27 6.21 2.98
CA ARG A 74 24.17 5.59 4.31
C ARG A 74 24.47 6.58 5.45
N GLN A 75 24.18 7.85 5.22
CA GLN A 75 24.28 8.88 6.25
C GLN A 75 23.13 8.72 7.26
N GLY A 76 23.39 8.99 8.54
CA GLY A 76 22.40 8.83 9.60
C GLY A 76 22.26 7.41 10.17
N LYS A 77 23.20 6.49 9.89
CA LYS A 77 23.29 5.23 10.64
C LYS A 77 23.55 5.55 12.12
N PHE A 78 22.69 5.02 12.99
CA PHE A 78 23.02 4.87 14.40
C PHE A 78 24.22 3.92 14.49
N VAL A 79 25.30 4.40 15.10
CA VAL A 79 26.50 3.61 15.43
C VAL A 79 26.15 2.60 16.50
#